data_AF-A0A9P6DAB5-F1
#
_entry.id   AF-A0A9P6DAB5-F1
#
_cell.length_a   1.000
_cell.length_b   1.000
_cell.length_c   1.000
_cell.angle_alpha   90.00
_cell.angle_beta   90.00
_cell.angle_gamma   90.00
#
_symmetry.space_group_name_H-M   'P 1'
#
loop_
_entity.id
_entity.type
_entity.pdbx_description
1 polymer ?
#
loop_
_entity_poly.entity_id
_entity_poly.type
_entity_poly.pdbx_seq_one_letter_code
_entity_poly.pdbx_strand_id
1 'polypeptide(L)'
;MHPAANRLLGFSNHICRTTRSPIAGAAFTTSSKQRLAQFSSMPSSPSSSPSPSMVPPPSVSVSDSGPLNNVQANFDVSPMPKNPLGEGRYIRTAAALIIGDEILNGKTHDKNSNYFARYCFEQGIELKRIEVIADDEAEIIEASRRMVRNYDFVITSGGIGPTHDDITYASLAKAFDQPLAHHPECLRRMDEMIRHRPWVAIQNEEQREATRRMALFPSQAEVLFIARDVWVPVVRLEGKLCIFPGIPALFQKMINGLTPFLPLPPLSEKPLRMQIFTSRPESLIAPYLTALQARMKAYGIQVGSYPVLAQGVYVSLIGRDRDKVQDVAKEVETEVVGKIVTEEEVKRRKDDSKQQAKI
;
A
#
# COMPACT_ATOMS: atom_id res chain seq x y z
N MET A 1 28.20 55.44 -28.80
CA MET A 1 29.12 54.95 -29.85
C MET A 1 29.02 53.43 -29.88
N HIS A 2 28.44 52.91 -30.98
CA HIS A 2 28.32 51.51 -31.40
C HIS A 2 29.69 50.88 -31.76
N PRO A 3 29.82 49.59 -32.18
CA PRO A 3 28.81 48.53 -32.41
C PRO A 3 29.22 47.15 -31.79
N ALA A 4 28.37 46.15 -31.54
CA ALA A 4 27.54 45.28 -32.41
C ALA A 4 28.30 44.54 -33.53
N ALA A 5 28.46 43.21 -33.42
CA ALA A 5 28.70 42.34 -34.57
C ALA A 5 28.08 40.95 -34.36
N ASN A 6 27.00 40.75 -35.09
CA ASN A 6 26.32 39.50 -35.40
C ASN A 6 27.26 38.53 -36.14
N ARG A 7 27.16 37.22 -35.88
CA ARG A 7 27.32 36.20 -36.93
C ARG A 7 26.25 35.13 -36.80
N LEU A 8 25.70 34.84 -37.96
CA LEU A 8 24.51 34.09 -38.29
C LEU A 8 24.96 32.84 -39.07
N LEU A 9 24.12 31.79 -39.02
CA LEU A 9 23.99 30.65 -39.94
C LEU A 9 24.79 29.37 -39.66
N GLY A 10 24.04 28.29 -39.49
CA GLY A 10 24.52 26.90 -39.50
C GLY A 10 23.46 25.90 -39.06
N PHE A 11 22.30 25.86 -39.74
CA PHE A 11 21.33 24.76 -39.63
C PHE A 11 22.01 23.44 -40.04
N SER A 12 21.85 22.38 -39.24
CA SER A 12 21.78 21.03 -39.79
C SER A 12 20.96 20.11 -38.88
N ASN A 13 19.77 19.76 -39.39
CA ASN A 13 18.91 18.70 -38.88
C ASN A 13 19.52 17.35 -39.25
N HIS A 14 19.77 16.48 -38.28
CA HIS A 14 19.86 15.03 -38.55
C HIS A 14 18.72 14.28 -37.86
N ILE A 15 17.63 14.17 -38.63
CA ILE A 15 16.60 13.16 -38.49
C ILE A 15 17.19 11.86 -39.06
N CYS A 16 17.35 10.84 -38.23
CA CYS A 16 17.63 9.48 -38.71
C CYS A 16 16.31 8.69 -38.70
N ARG A 17 15.66 8.63 -39.88
CA ARG A 17 14.60 7.67 -40.22
C ARG A 17 15.17 6.72 -41.27
N THR A 18 15.17 5.43 -40.98
CA THR A 18 15.29 4.34 -41.97
C THR A 18 14.24 3.28 -41.60
N THR A 19 13.06 3.39 -42.22
CA THR A 19 12.54 2.50 -43.28
C THR A 19 12.08 1.11 -42.80
N ARG A 20 10.76 0.94 -42.74
CA ARG A 20 10.05 -0.34 -42.84
C ARG A 20 10.14 -0.86 -44.27
N SER A 21 10.26 -2.18 -44.46
CA SER A 21 9.21 -2.97 -45.14
C SER A 21 9.43 -4.48 -45.03
N PRO A 22 8.35 -5.29 -45.12
CA PRO A 22 8.28 -6.72 -44.74
C PRO A 22 8.32 -7.65 -45.96
N ILE A 23 8.43 -8.98 -45.77
CA ILE A 23 7.89 -10.03 -46.68
C ILE A 23 7.93 -11.42 -46.01
N ALA A 24 6.81 -12.15 -46.20
CA ALA A 24 6.55 -13.61 -46.22
C ALA A 24 6.99 -14.49 -45.02
N GLY A 25 6.18 -15.41 -44.50
CA GLY A 25 5.07 -16.15 -45.09
C GLY A 25 5.48 -17.60 -45.32
N ALA A 26 5.14 -18.50 -44.39
CA ALA A 26 5.07 -19.94 -44.65
C ALA A 26 4.18 -20.60 -43.58
N ALA A 27 2.97 -20.96 -44.01
CA ALA A 27 2.11 -21.91 -43.34
C ALA A 27 2.74 -23.30 -43.40
N PHE A 28 2.64 -24.09 -42.33
CA PHE A 28 2.75 -25.54 -42.42
C PHE A 28 1.52 -26.21 -41.84
N THR A 29 1.05 -27.13 -42.66
CA THR A 29 -0.16 -27.93 -42.65
C THR A 29 -0.26 -28.93 -41.50
N THR A 30 -1.51 -29.14 -41.10
CA THR A 30 -2.11 -30.35 -40.51
C THR A 30 -1.40 -31.67 -40.80
N SER A 31 -1.23 -32.50 -39.77
CA SER A 31 -1.35 -33.96 -39.93
C SER A 31 -1.76 -34.63 -38.61
N SER A 32 -2.99 -35.09 -38.62
CA SER A 32 -3.61 -36.03 -37.69
C SER A 32 -2.95 -37.40 -37.81
N LYS A 33 -2.51 -38.00 -36.70
CA LYS A 33 -2.43 -39.47 -36.59
C LYS A 33 -2.87 -39.93 -35.21
N GLN A 34 -4.08 -40.50 -35.21
CA GLN A 34 -4.64 -41.37 -34.20
C GLN A 34 -3.69 -42.53 -33.90
N ARG A 35 -3.63 -42.95 -32.63
CA ARG A 35 -3.35 -44.33 -32.29
C ARG A 35 -4.34 -44.76 -31.20
N LEU A 36 -5.37 -45.46 -31.64
CA LEU A 36 -6.26 -46.28 -30.82
C LEU A 36 -5.49 -47.49 -30.28
N ALA A 37 -5.73 -47.81 -29.02
CA ALA A 37 -5.67 -49.18 -28.52
C ALA A 37 -6.80 -49.33 -27.48
N GLN A 38 -7.83 -50.10 -27.87
CA GLN A 38 -8.90 -50.63 -27.03
C GLN A 38 -8.34 -51.77 -26.17
N PHE A 39 -8.91 -51.99 -24.98
CA PHE A 39 -9.30 -53.30 -24.38
C PHE A 39 -10.01 -52.95 -23.05
N SER A 40 -11.34 -53.03 -22.97
CA SER A 40 -12.16 -54.22 -22.66
C SER A 40 -12.64 -54.21 -21.20
N SER A 41 -13.95 -54.36 -21.05
CA SER A 41 -14.79 -54.31 -19.86
C SER A 41 -14.76 -55.58 -18.99
N MET A 42 -14.83 -55.38 -17.65
CA MET A 42 -15.67 -56.06 -16.60
C MET A 42 -15.69 -57.62 -16.52
N PRO A 43 -15.76 -58.25 -15.32
CA PRO A 43 -16.88 -58.06 -14.40
C PRO A 43 -16.61 -58.14 -12.87
N SER A 44 -17.62 -57.63 -12.15
CA SER A 44 -17.93 -57.74 -10.72
C SER A 44 -18.24 -59.17 -10.24
N SER A 45 -18.06 -59.45 -8.94
CA SER A 45 -19.02 -60.04 -7.95
C SER A 45 -18.27 -60.36 -6.61
N PRO A 46 -18.88 -60.85 -5.50
CA PRO A 46 -19.03 -60.06 -4.27
C PRO A 46 -18.37 -60.73 -3.05
N SER A 47 -18.11 -59.98 -1.97
CA SER A 47 -17.96 -60.60 -0.65
C SER A 47 -18.39 -59.68 0.49
N SER A 48 -19.31 -60.23 1.28
CA SER A 48 -19.94 -59.71 2.48
C SER A 48 -19.09 -60.00 3.71
N SER A 49 -18.88 -59.02 4.58
CA SER A 49 -18.65 -59.24 6.02
C SER A 49 -18.93 -57.97 6.84
N PRO A 50 -19.35 -58.10 8.11
CA PRO A 50 -20.25 -57.15 8.77
C PRO A 50 -19.53 -56.02 9.51
N SER A 51 -20.22 -54.87 9.58
CA SER A 51 -19.86 -53.66 10.30
C SER A 51 -19.81 -53.88 11.83
N PRO A 52 -18.78 -53.39 12.55
CA PRO A 52 -18.86 -53.28 13.99
C PRO A 52 -19.62 -52.02 14.40
N SER A 53 -20.60 -52.22 15.27
CA SER A 53 -21.44 -51.22 15.93
C SER A 53 -20.65 -50.07 16.57
N MET A 54 -21.00 -48.84 16.20
CA MET A 54 -20.59 -47.62 16.88
C MET A 54 -21.16 -47.57 18.30
N VAL A 55 -20.29 -47.57 19.29
CA VAL A 55 -20.61 -47.13 20.65
C VAL A 55 -20.48 -45.60 20.67
N PRO A 56 -21.50 -44.83 21.08
CA PRO A 56 -21.35 -43.38 21.21
C PRO A 56 -20.45 -43.07 22.42
N PRO A 57 -19.54 -42.09 22.34
CA PRO A 57 -18.78 -41.66 23.50
C PRO A 57 -19.71 -40.99 24.53
N PRO A 58 -19.38 -41.03 25.83
CA PRO A 58 -20.20 -40.45 26.88
C PRO A 58 -20.32 -38.94 26.67
N SER A 59 -21.54 -38.42 26.89
CA SER A 59 -21.83 -37.00 26.91
C SER A 59 -21.08 -36.33 28.06
N VAL A 60 -19.92 -35.74 27.75
CA VAL A 60 -19.24 -34.81 28.64
C VAL A 60 -20.04 -33.51 28.62
N SER A 61 -20.74 -33.25 29.71
CA SER A 61 -21.34 -31.96 30.00
C SER A 61 -20.26 -30.88 29.91
N VAL A 62 -20.35 -30.01 28.91
CA VAL A 62 -19.52 -28.81 28.79
C VAL A 62 -19.92 -27.88 29.93
N SER A 63 -19.18 -27.96 31.04
CA SER A 63 -19.18 -26.93 32.07
C SER A 63 -18.52 -25.68 31.47
N ASP A 64 -19.36 -24.71 31.15
CA ASP A 64 -19.13 -23.28 31.04
C ASP A 64 -17.64 -22.86 31.06
N SER A 65 -16.99 -22.91 29.90
CA SER A 65 -15.71 -22.25 29.69
C SER A 65 -15.97 -20.76 29.49
N GLY A 66 -15.84 -19.99 30.57
CA GLY A 66 -15.77 -18.53 30.51
C GLY A 66 -14.74 -18.04 29.49
N PRO A 67 -14.85 -16.77 29.04
CA PRO A 67 -14.06 -16.26 27.94
C PRO A 67 -12.57 -16.42 28.21
N LEU A 68 -11.86 -17.03 27.26
CA LEU A 68 -10.40 -17.10 27.22
C LEU A 68 -9.84 -15.72 27.57
N ASN A 69 -9.18 -15.62 28.73
CA ASN A 69 -8.47 -14.43 29.16
C ASN A 69 -7.52 -13.99 28.04
N ASN A 70 -7.95 -12.97 27.31
CA ASN A 70 -7.13 -12.31 26.30
C ASN A 70 -6.07 -11.57 27.11
N VAL A 71 -4.87 -12.16 27.27
CA VAL A 71 -3.74 -11.48 27.90
C VAL A 71 -3.53 -10.20 27.10
N GLN A 72 -3.92 -9.07 27.69
CA GLN A 72 -3.80 -7.78 27.06
C GLN A 72 -2.34 -7.38 27.23
N ALA A 73 -1.51 -7.76 26.25
CA ALA A 73 -0.10 -7.43 26.23
C ALA A 73 0.07 -5.92 26.43
N ASN A 74 1.00 -5.54 27.31
CA ASN A 74 1.30 -4.16 27.64
C ASN A 74 2.82 -3.94 27.63
N PHE A 75 3.38 -3.92 26.43
CA PHE A 75 4.80 -3.70 26.22
C PHE A 75 5.17 -2.22 26.32
N ASP A 76 6.45 -1.97 26.57
CA ASP A 76 6.99 -0.62 26.45
C ASP A 76 7.10 -0.18 24.99
N VAL A 77 6.88 1.11 24.79
CA VAL A 77 7.06 1.78 23.50
C VAL A 77 8.52 2.26 23.41
N SER A 78 9.12 2.18 22.22
CA SER A 78 10.48 2.65 21.98
C SER A 78 10.63 4.13 22.35
N PRO A 79 11.83 4.55 22.81
CA PRO A 79 12.14 5.96 22.99
C PRO A 79 12.08 6.71 21.65
N MET A 80 11.90 8.03 21.72
CA MET A 80 11.89 8.88 20.53
C MET A 80 13.26 8.88 19.85
N PRO A 81 13.37 8.45 18.58
CA PRO A 81 14.63 8.45 17.87
C PRO A 81 15.05 9.88 17.51
N LYS A 82 16.34 10.05 17.22
CA LYS A 82 16.84 11.31 16.65
C LYS A 82 16.19 11.54 15.28
N ASN A 83 16.02 12.81 14.91
CA ASN A 83 15.53 13.15 13.58
C ASN A 83 16.54 12.64 12.52
N PRO A 84 16.15 11.66 11.66
CA PRO A 84 17.06 11.11 10.65
C PRO A 84 17.36 12.11 9.53
N LEU A 85 16.52 13.12 9.37
CA LEU A 85 16.76 14.25 8.49
C LEU A 85 17.56 15.34 9.22
N GLY A 86 17.96 15.22 10.48
CA GLY A 86 18.66 16.29 11.19
C GLY A 86 17.77 17.46 11.61
N GLU A 87 18.28 18.31 12.50
CA GLU A 87 17.48 19.33 13.20
C GLU A 87 16.81 20.33 12.25
N GLY A 88 15.55 20.68 12.55
CA GLY A 88 14.76 21.62 11.77
C GLY A 88 14.30 21.13 10.38
N ARG A 89 14.68 19.91 9.96
CA ARG A 89 14.20 19.33 8.70
C ARG A 89 13.01 18.41 8.93
N TYR A 90 12.06 18.49 8.00
CA TYR A 90 10.81 17.71 8.01
C TYR A 90 10.72 16.82 6.77
N ILE A 91 9.97 15.73 6.87
CA ILE A 91 9.62 14.88 5.73
C ILE A 91 8.78 15.70 4.75
N ARG A 92 9.27 15.91 3.53
CA ARG A 92 8.53 16.63 2.47
C ARG A 92 7.96 15.68 1.44
N THR A 93 8.72 14.65 1.10
CA THR A 93 8.38 13.70 0.04
C THR A 93 8.33 12.27 0.56
N ALA A 94 7.37 11.51 0.04
CA ALA A 94 7.28 10.08 0.33
C ALA A 94 7.13 9.21 -0.92
N ALA A 95 7.47 7.93 -0.76
CA ALA A 95 7.14 6.86 -1.71
C ALA A 95 6.71 5.58 -0.98
N ALA A 96 5.91 4.76 -1.66
CA ALA A 96 5.49 3.46 -1.17
C ALA A 96 5.92 2.34 -2.13
N LEU A 97 6.48 1.28 -1.57
CA LEU A 97 6.80 0.04 -2.25
C LEU A 97 5.92 -1.08 -1.71
N ILE A 98 4.91 -1.48 -2.47
CA ILE A 98 4.01 -2.58 -2.12
C ILE A 98 4.59 -3.85 -2.73
N ILE A 99 4.78 -4.88 -1.91
CA ILE A 99 5.42 -6.13 -2.30
C ILE A 99 4.38 -7.23 -2.12
N GLY A 100 4.03 -7.92 -3.21
CA GLY A 100 3.03 -8.99 -3.18
C GLY A 100 2.50 -9.37 -4.54
N ASP A 101 2.74 -10.60 -4.98
CA ASP A 101 2.20 -11.15 -6.23
C ASP A 101 0.67 -11.13 -6.28
N GLU A 102 0.00 -11.28 -5.13
CA GLU A 102 -1.46 -11.24 -5.03
C GLU A 102 -2.06 -9.86 -5.32
N ILE A 103 -1.25 -8.81 -5.20
CA ILE A 103 -1.65 -7.46 -5.62
C ILE A 103 -1.52 -7.35 -7.14
N LEU A 104 -0.40 -7.82 -7.70
CA LEU A 104 -0.14 -7.76 -9.14
C LEU A 104 -1.11 -8.62 -9.96
N ASN A 105 -1.48 -9.80 -9.45
CA ASN A 105 -2.46 -10.67 -10.10
C ASN A 105 -3.93 -10.29 -9.80
N GLY A 106 -4.16 -9.24 -9.00
CA GLY A 106 -5.48 -8.70 -8.71
C GLY A 106 -6.33 -9.54 -7.74
N LYS A 107 -5.78 -10.59 -7.14
CA LYS A 107 -6.47 -11.40 -6.12
C LYS A 107 -6.82 -10.57 -4.88
N THR A 108 -5.94 -9.66 -4.49
CA THR A 108 -6.13 -8.77 -3.34
C THR A 108 -6.16 -7.33 -3.79
N HIS A 109 -7.21 -6.61 -3.39
CA HIS A 109 -7.27 -5.16 -3.60
C HIS A 109 -6.33 -4.46 -2.62
N ASP A 110 -5.33 -3.74 -3.15
CA ASP A 110 -4.40 -2.95 -2.34
C ASP A 110 -5.13 -1.83 -1.58
N LYS A 111 -5.20 -1.99 -0.26
CA LYS A 111 -5.74 -0.99 0.67
C LYS A 111 -4.63 -0.17 1.33
N ASN A 112 -3.39 -0.67 1.32
CA ASN A 112 -2.30 -0.11 2.11
C ASN A 112 -1.74 1.12 1.41
N SER A 113 -1.53 1.07 0.09
CA SER A 113 -1.07 2.25 -0.65
C SER A 113 -2.10 3.38 -0.63
N ASN A 114 -3.39 3.06 -0.76
CA ASN A 114 -4.47 4.04 -0.67
C ASN A 114 -4.52 4.69 0.72
N TYR A 115 -4.41 3.88 1.77
CA TYR A 115 -4.34 4.38 3.14
C TYR A 115 -3.13 5.29 3.34
N PHE A 116 -1.96 4.88 2.85
CA PHE A 116 -0.73 5.65 2.94
C PHE A 116 -0.80 6.97 2.17
N ALA A 117 -1.45 7.00 1.00
CA ALA A 117 -1.69 8.23 0.25
C ALA A 117 -2.54 9.22 1.03
N ARG A 118 -3.58 8.74 1.70
CA ARG A 118 -4.40 9.56 2.59
C ARG A 118 -3.61 10.03 3.81
N TYR A 119 -2.86 9.14 4.45
CA TYR A 119 -1.96 9.48 5.56
C TYR A 119 -0.98 10.60 5.17
N CYS A 120 -0.30 10.46 4.04
CA CYS A 120 0.64 11.48 3.55
C CYS A 120 -0.06 12.83 3.36
N PHE A 121 -1.24 12.84 2.73
CA PHE A 121 -2.02 14.06 2.54
C PHE A 121 -2.38 14.72 3.89
N GLU A 122 -2.88 13.95 4.85
CA GLU A 122 -3.25 14.40 6.20
C GLU A 122 -2.03 14.91 7.02
N GLN A 123 -0.83 14.40 6.72
CA GLN A 123 0.42 14.85 7.33
C GLN A 123 1.14 15.95 6.55
N GLY A 124 0.61 16.38 5.39
CA GLY A 124 1.25 17.41 4.56
C GLY A 124 2.49 16.92 3.79
N ILE A 125 2.64 15.60 3.66
CA ILE A 125 3.71 14.94 2.90
C ILE A 125 3.25 14.77 1.45
N GLU A 126 4.11 15.11 0.50
CA GLU A 126 3.85 14.87 -0.91
C GLU A 126 4.20 13.43 -1.27
N LEU A 127 3.20 12.56 -1.43
CA LEU A 127 3.41 11.21 -1.95
C LEU A 127 3.73 11.29 -3.46
N LYS A 128 5.00 11.05 -3.81
CA LYS A 128 5.50 11.19 -5.18
C LYS A 128 5.33 9.92 -6.01
N ARG A 129 5.27 8.76 -5.35
CA ARG A 129 5.24 7.48 -6.04
C ARG A 129 4.67 6.35 -5.19
N ILE A 130 3.91 5.47 -5.84
CA ILE A 130 3.57 4.13 -5.35
C ILE A 130 4.05 3.17 -6.43
N GLU A 131 4.83 2.15 -6.07
CA GLU A 131 5.16 1.02 -6.93
C GLU A 131 4.64 -0.26 -6.29
N VAL A 132 4.06 -1.15 -7.10
CA VAL A 132 3.70 -2.50 -6.71
C VAL A 132 4.63 -3.43 -7.48
N ILE A 133 5.33 -4.31 -6.76
CA ILE A 133 6.30 -5.25 -7.32
C ILE A 133 6.00 -6.68 -6.84
N ALA A 134 6.57 -7.64 -7.56
CA ALA A 134 6.51 -9.05 -7.21
C ALA A 134 7.34 -9.33 -5.95
N ASP A 135 7.13 -10.51 -5.36
CA ASP A 135 8.03 -11.08 -4.34
C ASP A 135 9.34 -11.58 -4.98
N ASP A 136 10.05 -10.66 -5.64
CA ASP A 136 11.32 -10.89 -6.32
C ASP A 136 12.44 -10.05 -5.68
N GLU A 137 13.54 -10.71 -5.36
CA GLU A 137 14.66 -10.09 -4.65
C GLU A 137 15.30 -8.93 -5.45
N ALA A 138 15.47 -9.09 -6.77
CA ALA A 138 16.13 -8.08 -7.59
C ALA A 138 15.27 -6.81 -7.71
N GLU A 139 13.95 -6.99 -7.88
CA GLU A 139 12.97 -5.90 -7.88
C GLU A 139 12.96 -5.15 -6.54
N ILE A 140 12.92 -5.87 -5.41
CA ILE A 140 12.95 -5.25 -4.08
C ILE A 140 14.24 -4.46 -3.87
N ILE A 141 15.39 -5.01 -4.25
CA ILE A 141 16.70 -4.34 -4.12
C ILE A 141 16.76 -3.07 -4.96
N GLU A 142 16.37 -3.12 -6.24
CA GLU A 142 16.41 -1.96 -7.14
C GLU A 142 15.50 -0.84 -6.61
N ALA A 143 14.23 -1.17 -6.37
CA ALA A 143 13.21 -0.20 -6.03
C ALA A 143 13.50 0.46 -4.68
N SER A 144 13.88 -0.31 -3.66
CA SER A 144 14.19 0.21 -2.32
C SER A 144 15.36 1.19 -2.35
N ARG A 145 16.49 0.84 -3.00
CA ARG A 145 17.66 1.72 -3.16
C ARG A 145 17.30 3.01 -3.89
N ARG A 146 16.52 2.89 -4.97
CA ARG A 146 16.09 4.04 -5.76
C ARG A 146 15.17 4.97 -4.99
N MET A 147 14.22 4.44 -4.23
CA MET A 147 13.31 5.25 -3.43
C MET A 147 14.02 5.93 -2.26
N VAL A 148 14.87 5.23 -1.51
CA VAL A 148 15.62 5.80 -0.37
C VAL A 148 16.51 6.97 -0.79
N ARG A 149 17.12 6.87 -1.98
CA ARG A 149 17.92 7.96 -2.57
C ARG A 149 17.07 9.18 -2.91
N ASN A 150 15.86 8.99 -3.43
CA ASN A 150 15.08 10.05 -4.05
C ASN A 150 14.05 10.72 -3.12
N TYR A 151 13.70 10.11 -2.00
CA TYR A 151 12.62 10.58 -1.12
C TYR A 151 13.05 10.68 0.34
N ASP A 152 12.30 11.42 1.15
CA ASP A 152 12.58 11.63 2.58
C ASP A 152 12.02 10.50 3.45
N PHE A 153 10.90 9.92 3.02
CA PHE A 153 10.21 8.85 3.73
C PHE A 153 9.74 7.76 2.77
N VAL A 154 10.21 6.54 2.97
CA VAL A 154 9.83 5.40 2.12
C VAL A 154 9.17 4.37 3.01
N ILE A 155 8.07 3.79 2.55
CA ILE A 155 7.46 2.63 3.22
C ILE A 155 7.54 1.40 2.33
N THR A 156 7.71 0.23 2.93
CA THR A 156 7.33 -1.02 2.30
C THR A 156 6.12 -1.63 2.98
N SER A 157 5.35 -2.44 2.26
CA SER A 157 4.24 -3.21 2.82
C SER A 157 4.17 -4.57 2.13
N GLY A 158 4.29 -5.65 2.91
CA GLY A 158 4.20 -7.03 2.41
C GLY A 158 5.51 -7.82 2.59
N GLY A 159 5.46 -9.13 2.36
CA GLY A 159 6.62 -10.02 2.35
C GLY A 159 7.44 -10.11 3.65
N ILE A 160 6.80 -10.01 4.83
CA ILE A 160 7.46 -10.10 6.15
C ILE A 160 6.89 -11.18 7.10
N GLY A 161 6.02 -12.04 6.59
CA GLY A 161 5.49 -13.19 7.32
C GLY A 161 6.48 -14.37 7.40
N PRO A 162 5.97 -15.55 7.79
CA PRO A 162 6.81 -16.73 8.02
C PRO A 162 6.99 -17.62 6.79
N THR A 163 6.41 -17.31 5.62
CA THR A 163 6.43 -18.20 4.45
C THR A 163 7.72 -18.03 3.62
N HIS A 164 7.82 -18.70 2.47
CA HIS A 164 9.06 -18.76 1.68
C HIS A 164 9.18 -17.57 0.72
N ASP A 165 8.04 -17.04 0.29
CA ASP A 165 7.82 -15.82 -0.49
C ASP A 165 7.98 -14.54 0.36
N ASP A 166 7.94 -14.64 1.70
CA ASP A 166 8.21 -13.52 2.61
C ASP A 166 9.71 -13.16 2.67
N ILE A 167 10.22 -12.51 1.61
CA ILE A 167 11.65 -12.24 1.41
C ILE A 167 12.05 -10.77 1.62
N THR A 168 11.16 -9.91 2.12
CA THR A 168 11.41 -8.45 2.20
C THR A 168 12.61 -8.12 3.08
N TYR A 169 12.68 -8.65 4.32
CA TYR A 169 13.82 -8.37 5.19
C TYR A 169 15.15 -8.86 4.61
N ALA A 170 15.17 -10.05 4.03
CA ALA A 170 16.38 -10.62 3.44
C ALA A 170 16.85 -9.83 2.21
N SER A 171 15.92 -9.42 1.34
CA SER A 171 16.20 -8.62 0.16
C SER A 171 16.71 -7.22 0.55
N LEU A 172 16.09 -6.59 1.55
CA LEU A 172 16.53 -5.29 2.06
C LEU A 172 17.88 -5.36 2.78
N ALA A 173 18.17 -6.46 3.49
CA ALA A 173 19.51 -6.69 4.07
C ALA A 173 20.59 -6.69 2.98
N LYS A 174 20.34 -7.39 1.86
CA LYS A 174 21.22 -7.35 0.67
C LYS A 174 21.26 -5.97 0.01
N ALA A 175 20.13 -5.27 -0.05
CA ALA A 175 20.07 -3.93 -0.64
C ALA A 175 20.96 -2.92 0.10
N PHE A 176 21.15 -3.07 1.41
CA PHE A 176 21.95 -2.13 2.21
C PHE A 176 23.21 -2.75 2.80
N ASP A 177 23.65 -3.88 2.22
CA ASP A 177 24.90 -4.58 2.57
C ASP A 177 25.02 -4.91 4.08
N GLN A 178 23.90 -5.34 4.68
CA GLN A 178 23.83 -5.71 6.10
C GLN A 178 23.64 -7.22 6.28
N PRO A 179 24.31 -7.86 7.26
CA PRO A 179 23.95 -9.21 7.65
C PRO A 179 22.60 -9.22 8.37
N LEU A 180 21.92 -10.36 8.35
CA LEU A 180 20.70 -10.60 9.10
C LEU A 180 21.01 -11.07 10.53
N ALA A 181 20.24 -10.60 11.51
CA ALA A 181 20.32 -11.04 12.90
C ALA A 181 18.95 -11.05 13.57
N HIS A 182 18.72 -12.01 14.46
CA HIS A 182 17.49 -12.04 15.25
C HIS A 182 17.47 -10.88 16.23
N HIS A 183 16.34 -10.17 16.29
CA HIS A 183 16.14 -9.08 17.25
C HIS A 183 15.60 -9.62 18.58
N PRO A 184 16.38 -9.60 19.69
CA PRO A 184 16.04 -10.30 20.92
C PRO A 184 14.70 -9.85 21.54
N GLU A 185 14.45 -8.55 21.58
CA GLU A 185 13.20 -8.01 22.15
C GLU A 185 11.98 -8.33 21.26
N CYS A 186 12.17 -8.46 19.94
CA CYS A 186 11.06 -8.82 19.05
C CYS A 186 10.67 -10.29 19.26
N LEU A 187 11.67 -11.18 19.38
CA LEU A 187 11.45 -12.58 19.74
C LEU A 187 10.75 -12.69 21.10
N ARG A 188 11.22 -11.96 22.12
CA ARG A 188 10.60 -11.98 23.46
C ARG A 188 9.12 -11.59 23.43
N ARG A 189 8.77 -10.50 22.72
CA ARG A 189 7.36 -10.05 22.58
C ARG A 189 6.52 -11.02 21.76
N MET A 190 7.09 -11.55 20.69
CA MET A 190 6.43 -12.56 19.85
C MET A 190 6.07 -13.78 20.70
N ASP A 191 7.06 -14.35 21.41
CA ASP A 191 6.88 -15.51 22.29
C ASP A 191 5.82 -15.25 23.36
N GLU A 192 5.82 -14.07 23.99
CA GLU A 192 4.83 -13.68 24.99
C GLU A 192 3.40 -13.63 24.41
N MET A 193 3.22 -13.04 23.22
CA MET A 193 1.90 -12.93 22.58
C MET A 193 1.37 -14.24 22.00
N ILE A 194 2.25 -15.14 21.56
CA ILE A 194 1.83 -16.41 20.95
C ILE A 194 1.73 -17.56 21.95
N ARG A 195 2.35 -17.46 23.15
CA ARG A 195 2.45 -18.57 24.12
C ARG A 195 1.14 -19.28 24.43
N HIS A 196 0.04 -18.54 24.53
CA HIS A 196 -1.28 -19.08 24.87
C HIS A 196 -2.10 -19.55 23.67
N ARG A 197 -1.53 -19.47 22.45
CA ARG A 197 -2.24 -19.85 21.24
C ARG A 197 -2.22 -21.38 21.08
N PRO A 198 -3.38 -22.03 20.85
CA PRO A 198 -3.46 -23.49 20.76
C PRO A 198 -2.50 -24.11 19.74
N TRP A 199 -2.23 -23.40 18.63
CA TRP A 199 -1.35 -23.90 17.58
C TRP A 199 0.13 -23.96 17.98
N VAL A 200 0.57 -23.23 19.00
CA VAL A 200 1.99 -23.24 19.45
C VAL A 200 2.36 -24.59 20.04
N ALA A 201 1.43 -25.27 20.71
CA ALA A 201 1.67 -26.59 21.31
C ALA A 201 1.89 -27.70 20.26
N ILE A 202 1.41 -27.51 19.02
CA ILE A 202 1.49 -28.49 17.94
C ILE A 202 2.58 -28.18 16.89
N GLN A 203 3.32 -27.08 17.05
CA GLN A 203 4.40 -26.72 16.11
C GLN A 203 5.64 -27.60 16.31
N ASN A 204 6.15 -28.13 15.20
CA ASN A 204 7.47 -28.75 15.12
C ASN A 204 8.59 -27.69 15.07
N GLU A 205 9.86 -28.11 15.09
CA GLU A 205 10.99 -27.17 15.12
C GLU A 205 11.08 -26.31 13.86
N GLU A 206 10.85 -26.88 12.67
CA GLU A 206 10.88 -26.14 11.40
C GLU A 206 9.83 -25.01 11.37
N GLN A 207 8.62 -25.28 11.86
CA GLN A 207 7.54 -24.31 11.97
C GLN A 207 7.85 -23.20 12.99
N ARG A 208 8.56 -23.54 14.07
CA ARG A 208 9.04 -22.55 15.07
C ARG A 208 10.11 -21.66 14.45
N GLU A 209 11.08 -22.23 13.75
CA GLU A 209 12.10 -21.48 13.03
C GLU A 209 11.49 -20.55 11.98
N ALA A 210 10.53 -21.04 11.18
CA ALA A 210 9.78 -20.21 10.24
C ALA A 210 9.10 -19.02 10.92
N THR A 211 8.55 -19.22 12.12
CA THR A 211 7.95 -18.14 12.92
C THR A 211 9.01 -17.14 13.41
N ARG A 212 10.16 -17.64 13.91
CA ARG A 212 11.27 -16.80 14.40
C ARG A 212 11.91 -15.96 13.29
N ARG A 213 11.86 -16.39 12.02
CA ARG A 213 12.32 -15.59 10.87
C ARG A 213 11.62 -14.24 10.74
N MET A 214 10.40 -14.08 11.26
CA MET A 214 9.72 -12.77 11.29
C MET A 214 10.39 -11.75 12.23
N ALA A 215 11.34 -12.18 13.06
CA ALA A 215 12.18 -11.31 13.89
C ALA A 215 13.65 -11.28 13.42
N LEU A 216 13.94 -11.80 12.22
CA LEU A 216 15.25 -11.80 11.60
C LEU A 216 15.38 -10.55 10.72
N PHE A 217 16.09 -9.53 11.22
CA PHE A 217 16.17 -8.21 10.59
C PHE A 217 17.59 -7.91 10.09
N PRO A 218 17.76 -6.94 9.18
CA PRO A 218 19.08 -6.35 8.93
C PRO A 218 19.69 -5.86 10.25
N SER A 219 20.91 -6.29 10.54
CA SER A 219 21.53 -6.20 11.88
C SER A 219 21.73 -4.78 12.41
N GLN A 220 21.78 -3.77 11.53
CA GLN A 220 21.93 -2.36 11.91
C GLN A 220 20.62 -1.58 11.77
N ALA A 221 19.50 -2.26 11.50
CA ALA A 221 18.20 -1.63 11.42
C ALA A 221 17.79 -1.04 12.78
N GLU A 222 17.16 0.12 12.74
CA GLU A 222 16.51 0.67 13.92
C GLU A 222 15.13 0.01 14.07
N VAL A 223 14.86 -0.56 15.25
CA VAL A 223 13.62 -1.29 15.51
C VAL A 223 12.74 -0.47 16.45
N LEU A 224 11.60 -0.01 15.94
CA LEU A 224 10.67 0.86 16.64
C LEU A 224 9.42 0.10 17.05
N PHE A 225 9.27 -0.12 18.35
CA PHE A 225 8.03 -0.61 18.94
C PHE A 225 7.12 0.57 19.26
N ILE A 226 6.08 0.73 18.46
CA ILE A 226 5.19 1.90 18.44
C ILE A 226 3.84 1.65 19.14
N ALA A 227 3.59 0.42 19.60
CA ALA A 227 2.33 0.00 20.20
C ALA A 227 2.60 -0.95 21.36
N ARG A 228 1.74 -0.87 22.39
CA ARG A 228 1.86 -1.66 23.63
C ARG A 228 1.28 -3.07 23.48
N ASP A 229 0.31 -3.24 22.59
CA ASP A 229 -0.49 -4.45 22.42
C ASP A 229 -0.16 -5.22 21.13
N VAL A 230 0.98 -4.91 20.50
CA VAL A 230 1.45 -5.53 19.26
C VAL A 230 2.94 -5.85 19.40
N TRP A 231 3.33 -7.08 19.05
CA TRP A 231 4.74 -7.49 19.06
C TRP A 231 5.51 -7.03 17.83
N VAL A 232 4.84 -6.85 16.69
CA VAL A 232 5.44 -6.46 15.41
C VAL A 232 5.96 -5.01 15.48
N PRO A 233 7.28 -4.78 15.28
CA PRO A 233 7.85 -3.45 15.24
C PRO A 233 7.78 -2.83 13.83
N VAL A 234 7.99 -1.52 13.74
CA VAL A 234 8.43 -0.89 12.49
C VAL A 234 9.96 -1.01 12.44
N VAL A 235 10.48 -1.68 11.41
CA VAL A 235 11.92 -1.78 11.17
C VAL A 235 12.33 -0.68 10.19
N ARG A 236 13.30 0.14 10.56
CA ARG A 236 13.74 1.32 9.80
C ARG A 236 15.19 1.17 9.33
N LEU A 237 15.40 1.35 8.04
CA LEU A 237 16.71 1.34 7.37
C LEU A 237 17.04 2.71 6.79
N GLU A 238 18.35 3.04 6.74
CA GLU A 238 18.86 4.29 6.16
C GLU A 238 18.21 5.56 6.73
N GLY A 239 17.64 5.49 7.94
CA GLY A 239 16.85 6.55 8.57
C GLY A 239 15.53 6.93 7.86
N LYS A 240 15.22 6.32 6.71
CA LYS A 240 14.14 6.76 5.81
C LYS A 240 13.16 5.66 5.42
N LEU A 241 13.62 4.42 5.27
CA LEU A 241 12.83 3.29 4.80
C LEU A 241 12.22 2.55 5.99
N CYS A 242 10.90 2.62 6.15
CA CYS A 242 10.16 1.93 7.19
C CYS A 242 9.40 0.72 6.61
N ILE A 243 9.61 -0.45 7.21
CA ILE A 243 9.05 -1.71 6.75
C ILE A 243 7.78 -2.02 7.54
N PHE A 244 6.70 -2.33 6.82
CA PHE A 244 5.39 -2.63 7.42
C PHE A 244 4.82 -3.99 6.95
N PRO A 245 3.93 -4.60 7.75
CA PRO A 245 3.20 -5.80 7.34
C PRO A 245 2.20 -5.52 6.22
N GLY A 246 1.94 -6.55 5.40
CA GLY A 246 0.92 -6.50 4.35
C GLY A 246 -0.53 -6.50 4.87
N ILE A 247 -0.77 -6.94 6.11
CA ILE A 247 -2.12 -7.02 6.70
C ILE A 247 -2.68 -5.60 6.92
N PRO A 248 -3.80 -5.21 6.27
CA PRO A 248 -4.23 -3.80 6.26
C PRO A 248 -4.53 -3.22 7.64
N ALA A 249 -5.23 -3.95 8.51
CA ALA A 249 -5.55 -3.46 9.85
C ALA A 249 -4.29 -3.20 10.69
N LEU A 250 -3.27 -4.06 10.53
CA LEU A 250 -2.00 -3.94 11.22
C LEU A 250 -1.16 -2.80 10.63
N PHE A 251 -1.06 -2.71 9.30
CA PHE A 251 -0.41 -1.59 8.60
C PHE A 251 -0.94 -0.24 9.09
N GLN A 252 -2.27 -0.07 9.11
CA GLN A 252 -2.93 1.17 9.52
C GLN A 252 -2.65 1.53 10.98
N LYS A 253 -2.76 0.54 11.87
CA LYS A 253 -2.41 0.72 13.28
C LYS A 253 -0.95 1.16 13.42
N MET A 254 -0.07 0.56 12.64
CA MET A 254 1.35 0.82 12.76
C MET A 254 1.77 2.18 12.20
N ILE A 255 1.34 2.56 11.00
CA ILE A 255 1.69 3.88 10.45
C ILE A 255 1.15 5.03 11.32
N ASN A 256 -0.04 4.86 11.91
CA ASN A 256 -0.58 5.84 12.84
C ASN A 256 0.25 5.93 14.13
N GLY A 257 0.60 4.78 14.72
CA GLY A 257 1.46 4.73 15.91
C GLY A 257 2.88 5.25 15.66
N LEU A 258 3.36 5.22 14.42
CA LEU A 258 4.64 5.79 14.02
C LEU A 258 4.61 7.33 13.93
N THR A 259 3.45 7.96 13.76
CA THR A 259 3.31 9.43 13.59
C THR A 259 4.12 10.27 14.58
N PRO A 260 4.13 9.98 15.90
CA PRO A 260 4.92 10.74 16.86
C PRO A 260 6.44 10.62 16.65
N PHE A 261 6.89 9.54 16.01
CA PHE A 261 8.29 9.21 15.73
C PHE A 261 8.84 9.83 14.44
N LEU A 262 7.98 10.54 13.70
CA LEU A 262 8.32 11.12 12.42
C LEU A 262 8.53 12.64 12.54
N PRO A 263 9.57 13.20 11.90
CA PRO A 263 9.74 14.65 11.79
C PRO A 263 8.75 15.20 10.74
N LEU A 264 7.48 15.30 11.12
CA LEU A 264 6.40 15.74 10.23
C LEU A 264 6.36 17.25 10.06
N PRO A 265 5.92 17.75 8.88
CA PRO A 265 5.67 19.18 8.69
C PRO A 265 4.74 19.77 9.75
N PRO A 266 4.93 21.05 10.11
CA PRO A 266 4.04 21.73 11.06
C PRO A 266 2.60 21.81 10.51
N LEU A 267 1.63 21.94 11.42
CA LEU A 267 0.21 21.97 11.06
C LEU A 267 -0.14 23.08 10.04
N SER A 268 0.57 24.20 10.09
CA SER A 268 0.41 25.34 9.16
C SER A 268 0.77 25.00 7.71
N GLU A 269 1.56 23.96 7.47
CA GLU A 269 1.99 23.54 6.14
C GLU A 269 1.12 22.42 5.53
N LYS A 270 0.17 21.89 6.31
CA LYS A 270 -0.74 20.84 5.85
C LYS A 270 -1.74 21.38 4.83
N PRO A 271 -1.96 20.69 3.70
CA PRO A 271 -2.94 21.10 2.72
C PRO A 271 -4.36 20.98 3.28
N LEU A 272 -5.21 21.93 2.93
CA LEU A 272 -6.66 21.85 3.10
C LEU A 272 -7.27 21.28 1.82
N ARG A 273 -8.17 20.31 1.97
CA ARG A 273 -9.06 19.83 0.91
C ARG A 273 -10.48 20.27 1.23
N MET A 274 -11.13 20.93 0.27
CA MET A 274 -12.57 21.21 0.32
C MET A 274 -13.25 20.56 -0.88
N GLN A 275 -14.45 20.04 -0.64
CA GLN A 275 -15.25 19.40 -1.67
C GLN A 275 -16.59 20.09 -1.80
N ILE A 276 -17.01 20.30 -3.04
CA ILE A 276 -18.28 20.91 -3.41
C ILE A 276 -19.00 19.92 -4.31
N PHE A 277 -20.22 19.54 -3.95
CA PHE A 277 -21.06 18.69 -4.78
C PHE A 277 -22.03 19.53 -5.59
N THR A 278 -22.19 19.21 -6.87
CA THR A 278 -23.24 19.79 -7.73
C THR A 278 -23.93 18.69 -8.52
N SER A 279 -25.24 18.85 -8.76
CA SER A 279 -26.01 17.99 -9.65
C SER A 279 -25.83 18.36 -11.13
N ARG A 280 -25.13 19.47 -11.43
CA ARG A 280 -24.87 19.88 -12.81
C ARG A 280 -23.93 18.89 -13.51
N PRO A 281 -24.15 18.59 -14.81
CA PRO A 281 -23.21 17.83 -15.61
C PRO A 281 -21.83 18.49 -15.65
N GLU A 282 -20.77 17.65 -15.69
CA GLU A 282 -19.38 18.13 -15.72
C GLU A 282 -19.10 19.06 -16.90
N SER A 283 -19.67 18.77 -18.07
CA SER A 283 -19.51 19.59 -19.28
C SER A 283 -20.00 21.03 -19.11
N LEU A 284 -21.00 21.28 -18.25
CA LEU A 284 -21.50 22.64 -18.00
C LEU A 284 -20.58 23.46 -17.11
N ILE A 285 -19.85 22.81 -16.20
CA ILE A 285 -18.97 23.49 -15.23
C ILE A 285 -17.51 23.52 -15.69
N ALA A 286 -17.11 22.66 -16.64
CA ALA A 286 -15.73 22.53 -17.09
C ALA A 286 -15.07 23.83 -17.58
N PRO A 287 -15.74 24.72 -18.35
CA PRO A 287 -15.15 26.00 -18.76
C PRO A 287 -14.83 26.91 -17.56
N TYR A 288 -15.74 26.97 -16.60
CA TYR A 288 -15.54 27.71 -15.35
C TYR A 288 -14.38 27.14 -14.53
N LEU A 289 -14.32 25.81 -14.36
CA LEU A 289 -13.24 25.15 -13.61
C LEU A 289 -11.87 25.36 -14.27
N THR A 290 -11.82 25.40 -15.61
CA THR A 290 -10.59 25.70 -16.36
C THR A 290 -10.10 27.12 -16.08
N ALA A 291 -11.00 28.11 -16.14
CA ALA A 291 -10.68 29.49 -15.82
C ALA A 291 -10.30 29.68 -14.34
N LEU A 292 -10.97 28.96 -13.43
CA LEU A 292 -10.64 28.95 -12.01
C LEU A 292 -9.25 28.38 -11.77
N GLN A 293 -8.89 27.23 -12.35
CA GLN A 293 -7.56 26.64 -12.21
C GLN A 293 -6.46 27.59 -12.68
N ALA A 294 -6.68 28.31 -13.78
CA ALA A 294 -5.72 29.30 -14.28
C ALA A 294 -5.46 30.42 -13.26
N ARG A 295 -6.52 30.97 -12.63
CA ARG A 295 -6.40 31.99 -11.56
C ARG A 295 -5.75 31.42 -10.30
N MET A 296 -6.12 30.20 -9.93
CA MET A 296 -5.72 29.56 -8.68
C MET A 296 -4.28 29.05 -8.68
N LYS A 297 -3.66 28.92 -9.85
CA LYS A 297 -2.25 28.53 -10.01
C LYS A 297 -1.29 29.44 -9.22
N ALA A 298 -1.55 30.75 -9.18
CA ALA A 298 -0.72 31.71 -8.44
C ALA A 298 -0.74 31.50 -6.92
N TYR A 299 -1.80 30.86 -6.40
CA TYR A 299 -1.97 30.54 -4.99
C TYR A 299 -1.60 29.09 -4.65
N GLY A 300 -1.12 28.32 -5.64
CA GLY A 300 -0.84 26.90 -5.46
C GLY A 300 -2.08 26.06 -5.15
N ILE A 301 -3.27 26.53 -5.54
CA ILE A 301 -4.53 25.82 -5.34
C ILE A 301 -4.83 24.96 -6.58
N GLN A 302 -5.02 23.66 -6.36
CA GLN A 302 -5.43 22.69 -7.36
C GLN A 302 -6.95 22.56 -7.37
N VAL A 303 -7.52 22.54 -8.57
CA VAL A 303 -8.94 22.38 -8.85
C VAL A 303 -9.11 21.09 -9.62
N GLY A 304 -9.93 20.18 -9.10
CA GLY A 304 -10.29 18.93 -9.79
C GLY A 304 -11.79 18.72 -9.83
N SER A 305 -12.27 18.00 -10.84
CA SER A 305 -13.64 17.51 -10.94
C SER A 305 -13.67 15.99 -10.95
N TYR A 306 -14.63 15.40 -10.25
CA TYR A 306 -14.80 13.97 -10.08
C TYR A 306 -16.28 13.61 -10.28
N PRO A 307 -16.69 13.22 -11.50
CA PRO A 307 -18.07 12.84 -11.77
C PRO A 307 -18.47 11.59 -10.99
N VAL A 308 -19.73 11.56 -10.57
CA VAL A 308 -20.41 10.40 -9.99
C VAL A 308 -21.53 10.03 -10.93
N LEU A 309 -21.47 8.80 -11.46
CA LEU A 309 -22.40 8.32 -12.47
C LEU A 309 -23.85 8.54 -12.02
N ALA A 310 -24.63 9.20 -12.88
CA ALA A 310 -26.05 9.52 -12.68
C ALA A 310 -26.40 10.38 -11.46
N GLN A 311 -25.43 11.01 -10.78
CA GLN A 311 -25.69 11.82 -9.58
C GLN A 311 -25.21 13.26 -9.68
N GLY A 312 -24.05 13.49 -10.31
CA GLY A 312 -23.46 14.83 -10.38
C GLY A 312 -21.95 14.80 -10.35
N VAL A 313 -21.33 15.86 -9.84
CA VAL A 313 -19.88 16.06 -9.84
C VAL A 313 -19.41 16.58 -8.48
N TYR A 314 -18.32 16.00 -7.96
CA TYR A 314 -17.56 16.60 -6.88
C TYR A 314 -16.45 17.48 -7.45
N VAL A 315 -16.47 18.76 -7.12
CA VAL A 315 -15.34 19.67 -7.32
C VAL A 315 -14.47 19.62 -6.08
N SER A 316 -13.17 19.38 -6.24
CA SER A 316 -12.19 19.34 -5.16
C SER A 316 -11.24 20.52 -5.28
N LEU A 317 -11.07 21.27 -4.20
CA LEU A 317 -10.08 22.32 -4.05
C LEU A 317 -9.02 21.87 -3.06
N ILE A 318 -7.75 21.93 -3.44
CA ILE A 318 -6.62 21.54 -2.59
C ILE A 318 -5.59 22.65 -2.57
N GLY A 319 -5.23 23.15 -1.40
CA GLY A 319 -4.19 24.18 -1.26
C GLY A 319 -3.71 24.34 0.18
N ARG A 320 -2.58 25.03 0.37
CA ARG A 320 -2.03 25.30 1.71
C ARG A 320 -2.55 26.59 2.32
N ASP A 321 -2.94 27.56 1.49
CA ASP A 321 -3.60 28.79 1.94
C ASP A 321 -5.05 28.48 2.31
N ARG A 322 -5.31 28.33 3.61
CA ARG A 322 -6.60 27.87 4.13
C ARG A 322 -7.71 28.88 3.86
N ASP A 323 -7.43 30.16 4.09
CA ASP A 323 -8.42 31.23 3.94
C ASP A 323 -8.77 31.38 2.47
N LYS A 324 -7.76 31.35 1.58
CA LYS A 324 -8.01 31.43 0.15
C LYS A 324 -8.79 30.23 -0.39
N VAL A 325 -8.48 29.02 0.08
CA VAL A 325 -9.24 27.82 -0.31
C VAL A 325 -10.70 27.92 0.14
N GLN A 326 -10.97 28.44 1.34
CA GLN A 326 -12.34 28.64 1.84
C GLN A 326 -13.12 29.68 1.05
N ASP A 327 -12.48 30.81 0.71
CA ASP A 327 -13.12 31.85 -0.09
C ASP A 327 -13.47 31.34 -1.49
N VAL A 328 -12.54 30.62 -2.12
CA VAL A 328 -12.75 30.02 -3.45
C VAL A 328 -13.81 28.91 -3.37
N ALA A 329 -13.90 28.16 -2.28
CA ALA A 329 -14.96 27.16 -2.12
C ALA A 329 -16.36 27.79 -2.12
N LYS A 330 -16.55 28.96 -1.49
CA LYS A 330 -17.83 29.71 -1.51
C LYS A 330 -18.14 30.27 -2.90
N GLU A 331 -17.13 30.77 -3.61
CA GLU A 331 -17.26 31.19 -5.01
C GLU A 331 -17.73 30.01 -5.88
N VAL A 332 -17.04 28.87 -5.79
CA VAL A 332 -17.39 27.65 -6.52
C VAL A 332 -18.80 27.19 -6.17
N GLU A 333 -19.16 27.12 -4.90
CA GLU A 333 -20.51 26.74 -4.45
C GLU A 333 -21.61 27.54 -5.15
N THR A 334 -21.41 28.85 -5.28
CA THR A 334 -22.36 29.74 -5.97
C THR A 334 -22.39 29.48 -7.48
N GLU A 335 -21.24 29.48 -8.13
CA GLU A 335 -21.12 29.37 -9.60
C GLU A 335 -21.61 28.01 -10.14
N VAL A 336 -21.34 26.93 -9.41
CA VAL A 336 -21.77 25.58 -9.81
C VAL A 336 -23.16 25.22 -9.28
N VAL A 337 -23.81 26.12 -8.54
CA VAL A 337 -25.08 25.86 -7.82
C VAL A 337 -24.97 24.57 -7.00
N GLY A 338 -23.90 24.50 -6.21
CA GLY A 338 -23.50 23.33 -5.45
C GLY A 338 -23.75 23.48 -3.96
N LYS A 339 -23.19 22.53 -3.21
CA LYS A 339 -23.11 22.56 -1.75
C LYS A 339 -21.73 22.11 -1.31
N ILE A 340 -21.09 22.86 -0.42
CA ILE A 340 -19.88 22.40 0.27
C ILE A 340 -20.23 21.18 1.14
N VAL A 341 -19.48 20.11 0.97
CA VAL A 341 -19.71 18.82 1.63
C VAL A 341 -18.53 18.43 2.50
N THR A 342 -18.82 17.76 3.61
CA THR A 342 -17.76 17.17 4.45
C THR A 342 -17.26 15.86 3.85
N GLU A 343 -16.06 15.41 4.24
CA GLU A 343 -15.55 14.10 3.81
C GLU A 343 -16.47 12.94 4.23
N GLU A 344 -17.13 13.05 5.39
CA GLU A 344 -18.10 12.08 5.89
C GLU A 344 -19.37 12.03 5.03
N GLU A 345 -19.89 13.19 4.60
CA GLU A 345 -21.01 13.26 3.67
C GLU A 345 -20.65 12.66 2.31
N VAL A 346 -19.44 12.93 1.81
CA VAL A 346 -18.95 12.37 0.55
C VAL A 346 -18.82 10.86 0.63
N LYS A 347 -18.29 10.34 1.74
CA LYS A 347 -18.14 8.90 1.95
C LYS A 347 -19.49 8.20 2.02
N ARG A 348 -20.44 8.71 2.82
CA ARG A 348 -21.81 8.17 2.92
C ARG A 348 -22.48 8.13 1.55
N ARG A 349 -22.46 9.23 0.80
CA ARG A 349 -23.06 9.29 -0.54
C ARG A 349 -22.43 8.29 -1.51
N LYS A 350 -21.11 8.12 -1.49
CA LYS A 350 -20.42 7.13 -2.33
C LYS A 350 -20.77 5.69 -1.95
N ASP A 351 -20.97 5.41 -0.67
CA ASP A 351 -21.37 4.09 -0.19
C ASP A 351 -22.84 3.79 -0.56
N ASP A 352 -23.75 4.75 -0.39
CA ASP A 352 -25.15 4.65 -0.82
C ASP A 352 -25.25 4.41 -2.34
N SER A 353 -24.43 5.10 -3.13
CA SER A 353 -24.34 4.93 -4.59
C SER A 353 -23.96 3.52 -5.00
N LYS A 354 -22.98 2.91 -4.30
CA LYS A 354 -22.52 1.54 -4.57
C LYS A 354 -23.57 0.51 -4.18
N GLN A 355 -24.39 0.81 -3.17
CA GLN A 355 -25.49 -0.04 -2.75
C GLN A 355 -26.62 0.00 -3.79
N GLN A 356 -26.92 1.17 -4.34
CA GLN A 356 -27.97 1.37 -5.35
C GLN A 356 -27.63 0.77 -6.71
N ALA A 357 -26.35 0.77 -7.10
CA ALA A 357 -25.87 0.19 -8.36
C ALA A 357 -25.76 -1.35 -8.35
N LYS A 358 -26.01 -2.00 -7.21
CA LYS A 358 -26.04 -3.47 -7.04
C LYS A 358 -27.45 -4.06 -7.10
N ILE A 359 -28.47 -3.20 -7.20
CA ILE A 359 -29.88 -3.54 -7.44
C ILE A 359 -30.15 -3.30 -8.92
#